data_AF-A0A7K3X0X7-F1
#
_entry.id   AF-A0A7K3X0X7-F1
#
_cell.length_a   1.000
_cell.length_b   1.000
_cell.length_c   1.000
_cell.angle_alpha   90.00
_cell.angle_beta   90.00
_cell.angle_gamma   90.00
#
_symmetry.space_group_name_H-M   'P 1'
#
loop_
_entity.id
_entity.type
_entity.pdbx_description
1 polymer ?
#
loop_
_entity_poly.entity_id
_entity_poly.type
_entity_poly.pdbx_seq_one_letter_code
_entity_poly.pdbx_strand_id
1 'polypeptide(L)'
;MSKVCVRCDKTRPLDSFLKRGRELRSCAPCREYARANNHKHRRGNPGKVRTDNLWSLYRIRPEEYDARREAQGSRCAICGIHESEIKVGSRGRPRLDGTPNAEPFRLVVDRCDDSKRVRGLLCGPCDAGLGGFRDSPELLMAAARYLLNREGAPLMLEPSPALEARR
;
A
#
# COMPACT_ATOMS: atom_id res chain seq x y z
N MET A 1 -23.84 34.26 -0.22
CA MET A 1 -22.44 34.51 -0.65
C MET A 1 -22.04 33.53 -1.76
N SER A 2 -21.24 33.97 -2.74
CA SER A 2 -20.85 33.18 -3.93
C SER A 2 -19.34 33.27 -4.20
N LYS A 3 -18.81 32.34 -4.99
CA LYS A 3 -17.37 32.22 -5.32
C LYS A 3 -17.18 31.70 -6.75
N VAL A 4 -16.09 32.12 -7.40
CA VAL A 4 -15.71 31.67 -8.76
C VAL A 4 -14.89 30.38 -8.68
N CYS A 5 -15.24 29.40 -9.52
CA CYS A 5 -14.54 28.12 -9.60
C CYS A 5 -13.29 28.20 -10.48
N VAL A 6 -12.11 27.87 -9.96
CA VAL A 6 -10.82 27.90 -10.71
C VAL A 6 -10.67 26.87 -11.84
N ARG A 7 -11.71 26.06 -12.11
CA ARG A 7 -11.65 24.98 -13.12
C ARG A 7 -12.61 25.20 -14.29
N CYS A 8 -13.71 25.90 -14.05
CA CYS A 8 -14.73 26.15 -15.07
C CYS A 8 -15.15 27.61 -15.14
N ASP A 9 -14.51 28.47 -14.33
CA ASP A 9 -14.69 29.92 -14.24
C ASP A 9 -16.13 30.40 -13.97
N LYS A 10 -17.02 29.49 -13.57
CA LYS A 10 -18.41 29.79 -13.21
C LYS A 10 -18.53 30.21 -11.74
N THR A 11 -19.30 31.26 -11.49
CA THR A 11 -19.73 31.69 -10.16
C THR A 11 -20.77 30.73 -9.59
N ARG A 12 -20.58 30.27 -8.34
CA ARG A 12 -21.49 29.34 -7.65
C ARG A 12 -21.64 29.69 -6.16
N PRO A 13 -22.68 29.17 -5.47
CA PRO A 13 -22.83 29.34 -4.02
C PRO A 13 -21.64 28.75 -3.24
N LEU A 14 -21.28 29.34 -2.09
CA LEU A 14 -20.19 28.86 -1.23
C LEU A 14 -20.32 27.38 -0.85
N ASP A 15 -21.53 26.87 -0.65
CA ASP A 15 -21.78 25.45 -0.32
C ASP A 15 -21.24 24.49 -1.38
N SER A 16 -21.20 24.91 -2.65
CA SER A 16 -20.59 24.12 -3.73
C SER A 16 -19.08 23.93 -3.53
N PHE A 17 -18.44 24.77 -2.73
CA PHE A 17 -17.01 24.73 -2.43
C PHE A 17 -16.68 24.03 -1.12
N LEU A 18 -17.68 23.72 -0.28
CA LEU A 18 -17.48 23.03 0.99
C LEU A 18 -17.39 21.51 0.81
N LYS A 19 -16.44 20.87 1.49
CA LYS A 19 -16.34 19.41 1.60
C LYS A 19 -15.70 19.01 2.92
N ARG A 20 -16.45 18.29 3.77
CA ARG A 20 -15.99 17.84 5.10
C ARG A 20 -15.37 18.98 5.91
N GLY A 21 -16.10 20.09 6.05
CA GLY A 21 -15.67 21.27 6.80
C GLY A 21 -14.55 22.11 6.16
N ARG A 22 -14.03 21.73 4.98
CA ARG A 22 -12.99 22.48 4.28
C ARG A 22 -13.54 23.17 3.05
N GLU A 23 -13.19 24.44 2.88
CA GLU A 23 -13.49 25.20 1.66
C GLU A 23 -12.45 24.92 0.57
N LEU A 24 -12.93 24.66 -0.64
CA LEU A 24 -12.10 24.28 -1.80
C LEU A 24 -12.10 25.39 -2.86
N ARG A 25 -11.17 25.29 -3.81
CA ARG A 25 -11.05 26.23 -4.95
C ARG A 25 -11.93 25.86 -6.15
N SER A 26 -12.23 24.57 -6.32
CA SER A 26 -13.07 24.05 -7.41
C SER A 26 -14.45 23.65 -6.90
N CYS A 27 -15.52 23.94 -7.64
CA CYS A 27 -16.91 23.63 -7.25
C CYS A 27 -17.26 22.14 -7.27
N ALA A 28 -18.36 21.76 -6.60
CA ALA A 28 -18.76 20.36 -6.45
C ALA A 28 -18.92 19.60 -7.78
N PRO A 29 -19.61 20.16 -8.81
CA PRO A 29 -19.76 19.46 -10.08
C PRO A 29 -18.44 19.27 -10.82
N CYS A 30 -17.53 20.24 -10.74
CA CYS A 30 -16.18 20.09 -11.29
C CYS A 30 -15.40 18.97 -10.60
N ARG A 31 -15.54 18.82 -9.27
CA ARG A 31 -14.90 17.73 -8.52
C ARG A 31 -15.52 16.37 -8.86
N GLU A 32 -16.81 16.32 -9.09
CA GLU A 32 -17.53 15.11 -9.49
C GLU A 32 -17.13 14.67 -10.90
N TYR A 33 -17.19 15.58 -11.87
CA TYR A 33 -16.70 15.36 -13.23
C TYR A 33 -15.24 14.87 -13.23
N ALA A 34 -14.37 15.50 -12.44
CA ALA A 34 -12.98 15.09 -12.31
C ALA A 34 -12.82 13.68 -11.75
N ARG A 35 -13.62 13.31 -10.74
CA ARG A 35 -13.58 11.96 -10.16
C ARG A 35 -14.04 10.92 -11.18
N ALA A 36 -15.14 11.19 -11.88
CA ALA A 36 -15.68 10.31 -12.90
C ALA A 36 -14.67 10.10 -14.05
N ASN A 37 -14.06 11.18 -14.56
CA ASN A 37 -13.05 11.08 -15.61
C ASN A 37 -11.78 10.41 -15.12
N ASN A 38 -11.24 10.76 -13.95
CA ASN A 38 -10.05 10.10 -13.40
C ASN A 38 -10.28 8.59 -13.22
N HIS A 39 -11.49 8.20 -12.81
CA HIS A 39 -11.89 6.80 -12.73
C HIS A 39 -11.86 6.13 -14.11
N LYS A 40 -12.53 6.74 -15.11
CA LYS A 40 -12.54 6.24 -16.50
C LYS A 40 -11.12 6.14 -17.09
N HIS A 41 -10.29 7.16 -16.92
CA HIS A 41 -8.91 7.18 -17.41
C HIS A 41 -8.03 6.12 -16.75
N ARG A 42 -8.11 5.96 -15.43
CA ARG A 42 -7.33 4.93 -14.72
C ARG A 42 -7.76 3.51 -15.13
N ARG A 43 -9.06 3.31 -15.35
CA ARG A 43 -9.60 2.02 -15.81
C ARG A 43 -9.21 1.72 -17.27
N GLY A 44 -9.23 2.72 -18.14
CA GLY A 44 -8.83 2.56 -19.53
C GLY A 44 -7.33 2.33 -19.72
N ASN A 45 -6.50 2.73 -18.75
CA ASN A 45 -5.04 2.68 -18.85
C ASN A 45 -4.37 1.94 -17.68
N PRO A 46 -4.71 0.66 -17.41
CA PRO A 46 -4.17 -0.07 -16.26
C PRO A 46 -2.64 -0.22 -16.31
N GLY A 47 -2.05 -0.40 -17.50
CA GLY A 47 -0.59 -0.47 -17.67
C GLY A 47 0.13 0.82 -17.29
N LYS A 48 -0.43 1.98 -17.65
CA LYS A 48 0.10 3.28 -17.23
C LYS A 48 0.02 3.45 -15.72
N VAL A 49 -1.10 3.07 -15.11
CA VAL A 49 -1.28 3.12 -13.65
C VAL A 49 -0.26 2.22 -12.95
N ARG A 50 -0.04 1.00 -13.43
CA ARG A 50 1.00 0.09 -12.90
C ARG A 50 2.38 0.75 -12.97
N THR A 51 2.73 1.30 -14.13
CA THR A 51 4.03 1.96 -14.36
C THR A 51 4.24 3.16 -13.44
N ASP A 52 3.26 4.07 -13.38
CA ASP A 52 3.34 5.28 -12.54
C ASP A 52 3.44 4.93 -11.05
N ASN A 53 2.70 3.91 -10.59
CA ASN A 53 2.71 3.46 -9.20
C ASN A 53 4.06 2.84 -8.82
N LEU A 54 4.59 1.94 -9.66
CA LEU A 54 5.89 1.31 -9.42
C LEU A 54 7.01 2.34 -9.34
N TRP A 55 6.99 3.32 -10.26
CA TRP A 55 7.97 4.39 -10.26
C TRP A 55 7.83 5.35 -9.06
N SER A 56 6.62 5.79 -8.73
CA SER A 56 6.40 6.78 -7.66
C SER A 56 6.66 6.23 -6.27
N LEU A 57 6.29 4.97 -6.01
CA LEU A 57 6.40 4.35 -4.68
C LEU A 57 7.73 3.63 -4.48
N TYR A 58 8.22 2.94 -5.51
CA TYR A 58 9.33 1.99 -5.39
C TYR A 58 10.51 2.33 -6.29
N ARG A 59 10.40 3.31 -7.19
CA ARG A 59 11.45 3.72 -8.13
C ARG A 59 11.95 2.60 -9.05
N ILE A 60 11.10 1.61 -9.32
CA ILE A 60 11.39 0.52 -10.26
C ILE A 60 10.48 0.59 -11.49
N ARG A 61 10.89 -0.07 -12.57
CA ARG A 61 10.09 -0.24 -13.79
C ARG A 61 9.31 -1.57 -13.75
N PRO A 62 8.21 -1.71 -14.52
CA PRO A 62 7.47 -2.97 -14.62
C PRO A 62 8.36 -4.17 -14.94
N GLU A 63 9.32 -4.01 -15.85
CA GLU A 63 10.24 -5.05 -16.29
C GLU A 63 11.14 -5.53 -15.15
N GLU A 64 11.58 -4.61 -14.27
CA GLU A 64 12.36 -4.98 -13.08
C GLU A 64 11.50 -5.74 -12.07
N TYR A 65 10.23 -5.35 -11.88
CA TYR A 65 9.31 -6.12 -11.04
C TYR A 65 9.10 -7.53 -11.60
N ASP A 66 8.88 -7.65 -12.91
CA ASP A 66 8.60 -8.92 -13.56
C ASP A 66 9.83 -9.84 -13.52
N ALA A 67 11.04 -9.30 -13.73
CA ALA A 67 12.29 -10.04 -13.56
C ALA A 67 12.49 -10.56 -12.12
N ARG A 68 12.16 -9.76 -11.10
CA ARG A 68 12.20 -10.21 -9.69
C ARG A 68 11.15 -11.29 -9.42
N ARG A 69 9.95 -11.15 -9.98
CA ARG A 69 8.88 -12.14 -9.87
C ARG A 69 9.31 -13.47 -10.49
N GLU A 70 9.93 -13.43 -11.66
CA GLU A 70 10.48 -14.62 -12.32
C GLU A 70 11.62 -15.25 -11.52
N ALA A 71 12.60 -14.44 -11.07
CA ALA A 71 13.72 -14.92 -10.26
C ALA A 71 13.27 -15.59 -8.94
N GLN A 72 12.17 -15.14 -8.35
CA GLN A 72 11.56 -15.76 -7.16
C GLN A 72 10.64 -16.94 -7.49
N GLY A 73 10.55 -17.38 -8.75
CA GLY A 73 9.63 -18.44 -9.17
C GLY A 73 8.17 -18.10 -8.88
N SER A 74 7.81 -16.80 -8.96
CA SER A 74 6.49 -16.27 -8.61
C SER A 74 6.04 -16.59 -7.18
N ARG A 75 6.99 -16.70 -6.24
CA ARG A 75 6.75 -17.00 -4.82
C ARG A 75 7.09 -15.82 -3.91
N CYS A 76 6.49 -15.79 -2.73
CA CYS A 76 6.87 -14.88 -1.66
C CYS A 76 8.30 -15.18 -1.18
N ALA A 77 9.17 -14.16 -1.07
CA ALA A 77 10.56 -14.34 -0.65
C ALA A 77 10.72 -14.78 0.83
N ILE A 78 9.68 -14.62 1.66
CA ILE A 78 9.72 -15.03 3.08
C ILE A 78 9.09 -16.41 3.27
N CYS A 79 7.81 -16.58 2.93
CA CYS A 79 7.09 -17.82 3.23
C CYS A 79 7.05 -18.83 2.08
N GLY A 80 7.59 -18.48 0.90
CA GLY A 80 7.68 -19.39 -0.25
C GLY A 80 6.36 -19.73 -0.94
N ILE A 81 5.21 -19.22 -0.48
CA ILE A 81 3.91 -19.48 -1.12
C ILE A 81 3.89 -18.93 -2.56
N HIS A 82 3.43 -19.72 -3.52
CA HIS A 82 3.27 -19.27 -4.90
C HIS A 82 2.11 -18.30 -5.01
N GLU A 83 2.22 -17.30 -5.88
CA GLU A 83 1.20 -16.26 -5.96
C GLU A 83 -0.19 -16.81 -6.32
N SER A 84 -0.29 -17.91 -7.07
CA SER A 84 -1.59 -18.54 -7.39
C SER A 84 -2.30 -19.09 -6.16
N GLU A 85 -1.56 -19.39 -5.08
CA GLU A 85 -2.09 -19.91 -3.83
C GLU A 85 -2.43 -18.77 -2.85
N ILE A 86 -1.99 -17.54 -3.12
CA ILE A 86 -2.30 -16.38 -2.29
C ILE A 86 -3.76 -15.98 -2.48
N LYS A 87 -4.58 -16.31 -1.48
CA LYS A 87 -5.97 -15.85 -1.41
C LYS A 87 -6.00 -14.33 -1.25
N VAL A 88 -6.53 -13.65 -2.25
CA VAL A 88 -6.74 -12.20 -2.20
C VAL A 88 -8.23 -11.89 -2.08
N GLY A 89 -8.57 -11.09 -1.08
CA GLY A 89 -9.92 -10.54 -0.95
C GLY A 89 -10.09 -9.29 -1.83
N SER A 90 -11.35 -9.00 -2.21
CA SER A 90 -11.72 -7.70 -2.78
C SER A 90 -11.32 -6.59 -1.82
N ARG A 91 -10.32 -5.79 -2.18
CA ARG A 91 -9.90 -4.62 -1.40
C ARG A 91 -10.69 -3.39 -1.81
N GLY A 92 -11.01 -2.54 -0.84
CA GLY A 92 -11.73 -1.28 -1.04
C GLY A 92 -13.25 -1.39 -0.90
N ARG A 93 -13.91 -0.25 -0.72
CA ARG A 93 -15.39 -0.17 -0.65
C ARG A 93 -15.98 -0.65 -1.99
N PRO A 94 -17.10 -1.40 -1.98
CA PRO A 94 -17.86 -1.65 -3.19
C PRO A 94 -18.15 -0.35 -3.94
N ARG A 95 -18.01 -0.37 -5.26
CA ARG A 95 -18.29 0.81 -6.07
C ARG A 95 -19.79 1.05 -6.16
N LEU A 96 -20.17 2.32 -6.22
CA LEU A 96 -21.58 2.71 -6.38
C LEU A 96 -22.18 2.22 -7.70
N ASP A 97 -21.34 2.03 -8.72
CA ASP A 97 -21.75 1.54 -10.05
C ASP A 97 -21.78 0.00 -10.14
N GLY A 98 -21.56 -0.72 -9.02
CA GLY A 98 -21.57 -2.18 -8.96
C GLY A 98 -20.37 -2.86 -9.66
N THR A 99 -19.45 -2.10 -10.26
CA THR A 99 -18.30 -2.71 -10.95
C THR A 99 -17.30 -3.31 -9.97
N PRO A 100 -16.73 -4.50 -10.25
CA PRO A 100 -15.78 -5.14 -9.35
C PRO A 100 -14.50 -4.31 -9.23
N ASN A 101 -13.91 -4.32 -8.04
CA ASN A 101 -12.60 -3.70 -7.84
C ASN A 101 -11.54 -4.40 -8.71
N ALA A 102 -10.49 -3.66 -9.06
CA ALA A 102 -9.38 -4.27 -9.78
C ALA A 102 -8.79 -5.38 -8.92
N GLU A 103 -8.41 -6.50 -9.55
CA GLU A 103 -7.75 -7.57 -8.82
C GLU A 103 -6.48 -7.02 -8.16
N PRO A 104 -6.30 -7.28 -6.86
CA PRO A 104 -5.12 -6.81 -6.16
C PRO A 104 -3.89 -7.59 -6.61
N PHE A 105 -2.74 -6.93 -6.57
CA PHE A 105 -1.46 -7.63 -6.69
C PHE A 105 -1.31 -8.66 -5.56
N ARG A 106 -0.87 -9.86 -5.92
CA ARG A 106 -0.67 -10.98 -4.99
C ARG A 106 0.68 -10.88 -4.28
N LEU A 107 1.70 -10.41 -4.99
CA LEU A 107 3.02 -10.09 -4.45
C LEU A 107 3.27 -8.57 -4.47
N VAL A 108 3.64 -8.02 -3.33
CA VAL A 108 3.99 -6.61 -3.11
C VAL A 108 5.50 -6.41 -3.10
N VAL A 109 5.95 -5.21 -3.42
CA VAL A 109 7.37 -4.86 -3.41
C VAL A 109 7.81 -4.54 -2.00
N ASP A 110 8.73 -5.33 -1.46
CA ASP A 110 9.38 -5.06 -0.18
C ASP A 110 10.63 -4.20 -0.39
N ARG A 111 10.70 -3.10 0.35
CA ARG A 111 11.76 -2.10 0.25
C ARG A 111 12.28 -1.76 1.64
N CYS A 112 13.59 -1.82 1.80
CA CYS A 112 14.25 -1.32 2.99
C CYS A 112 14.05 0.20 3.11
N ASP A 113 13.54 0.65 4.25
CA ASP A 113 13.21 2.06 4.44
C ASP A 113 14.43 2.97 4.56
N ASP A 114 15.59 2.45 4.99
CA ASP A 114 16.81 3.25 5.11
C ASP A 114 17.51 3.40 3.75
N SER A 115 17.79 2.26 3.10
CA SER A 115 18.55 2.25 1.84
C SER A 115 17.71 2.55 0.61
N LYS A 116 16.38 2.51 0.73
CA LYS A 116 15.41 2.56 -0.38
C LYS A 116 15.59 1.46 -1.43
N ARG A 117 16.40 0.44 -1.14
CA ARG A 117 16.62 -0.71 -2.02
C ARG A 117 15.46 -1.70 -1.91
N VAL A 118 15.04 -2.23 -3.04
CA VAL A 118 14.08 -3.34 -3.09
C VAL A 118 14.78 -4.62 -2.64
N ARG A 119 14.27 -5.24 -1.58
CA ARG A 119 14.77 -6.51 -1.04
C ARG A 119 14.22 -7.70 -1.84
N GLY A 120 12.93 -7.68 -2.15
CA GLY A 120 12.26 -8.74 -2.90
C GLY A 120 10.76 -8.48 -3.04
N LEU A 121 10.03 -9.52 -3.45
CA LEU A 121 8.57 -9.51 -3.51
C LEU A 121 7.98 -10.42 -2.42
N LEU A 122 7.00 -9.90 -1.68
CA LEU A 122 6.36 -10.58 -0.56
C LEU A 122 4.86 -10.74 -0.75
N CYS A 123 4.24 -11.72 -0.10
CA CYS A 123 2.78 -11.71 0.03
C CYS A 123 2.36 -10.63 1.04
N GLY A 124 1.12 -10.13 0.91
CA GLY A 124 0.59 -9.08 1.81
C GLY A 124 0.71 -9.39 3.31
N PRO A 125 0.45 -10.63 3.78
CA PRO A 125 0.66 -11.00 5.18
C PRO A 125 2.12 -10.91 5.64
N CYS A 126 3.09 -11.35 4.83
CA CYS A 126 4.50 -11.28 5.19
C CYS A 126 5.00 -9.83 5.25
N ASP A 127 4.63 -9.01 4.27
CA ASP A 127 4.92 -7.57 4.23
C ASP A 127 4.34 -6.85 5.45
N ALA A 128 3.06 -7.09 5.76
CA ALA A 128 2.43 -6.56 6.97
C ALA A 128 3.08 -7.07 8.26
N GLY A 129 3.54 -8.32 8.27
CA GLY A 129 4.28 -8.91 9.38
C GLY A 129 5.58 -8.15 9.66
N LEU A 130 6.40 -7.88 8.63
CA LEU A 130 7.60 -7.07 8.77
C LEU A 130 7.29 -5.68 9.32
N GLY A 131 6.27 -5.00 8.77
CA GLY A 131 5.83 -3.69 9.26
C GLY A 131 5.32 -3.72 10.71
N GLY A 132 4.67 -4.80 11.12
CA GLY A 132 4.24 -5.04 12.51
C GLY A 132 5.40 -5.10 13.50
N PHE A 133 6.56 -5.59 13.06
CA PHE A 133 7.82 -5.58 13.81
C PHE A 133 8.74 -4.39 13.45
N ARG A 134 8.18 -3.36 12.79
CA ARG A 134 8.89 -2.12 12.41
C ARG A 134 10.15 -2.39 11.59
N ASP A 135 10.14 -3.43 10.78
CA ASP A 135 11.30 -3.89 10.00
C ASP A 135 12.56 -4.19 10.84
N SER A 136 12.45 -4.38 12.16
CA SER A 136 13.58 -4.64 13.06
C SER A 136 13.91 -6.14 13.12
N PRO A 137 15.13 -6.55 12.70
CA PRO A 137 15.59 -7.91 12.89
C PRO A 137 15.58 -8.35 14.36
N GLU A 138 15.89 -7.44 15.28
CA GLU A 138 15.94 -7.71 16.72
C GLU A 138 14.56 -8.07 17.27
N LEU A 139 13.52 -7.33 16.89
CA LEU A 139 12.14 -7.63 17.29
C LEU A 139 11.62 -8.92 16.65
N LEU A 140 11.98 -9.19 15.38
CA LEU A 140 11.64 -10.45 14.70
C LEU A 140 12.29 -11.65 15.39
N MET A 141 13.56 -11.56 15.77
CA MET A 141 14.26 -12.59 16.53
C MET A 141 13.67 -12.78 17.92
N ALA A 142 13.30 -11.71 18.62
CA ALA A 142 12.62 -11.80 19.90
C ALA A 142 11.25 -12.50 19.79
N ALA A 143 10.48 -12.19 18.75
CA ALA A 143 9.21 -12.85 18.47
C ALA A 143 9.40 -14.35 18.17
N ALA A 144 10.43 -14.71 17.38
CA ALA A 144 10.78 -16.10 17.12
C ALA A 144 11.17 -16.83 18.42
N ARG A 145 12.02 -16.23 19.27
CA ARG A 145 12.37 -16.78 20.59
C ARG A 145 11.13 -16.99 21.47
N TYR A 146 10.23 -16.02 21.52
CA TYR A 146 8.98 -16.13 22.28
C TYR A 146 8.13 -17.35 21.82
N LEU A 147 8.02 -17.59 20.52
CA LEU A 147 7.31 -18.75 19.98
C LEU A 147 8.01 -20.07 20.30
N LEU A 148 9.33 -20.12 20.14
CA LEU A 148 10.15 -21.31 20.41
C LEU A 148 10.18 -21.66 21.90
N ASN A 149 10.05 -20.67 22.79
CA ASN A 149 10.06 -20.87 24.23
C ASN A 149 8.75 -21.43 24.80
N ARG A 150 7.81 -21.88 23.94
CA ARG A 150 6.57 -22.55 24.36
C ARG A 150 6.76 -24.03 24.75
N GLU A 151 7.94 -24.61 24.55
CA GLU A 151 8.33 -25.94 25.05
C GLU A 151 8.86 -25.89 26.51
N GLY A 152 8.23 -25.11 27.39
CA GLY A 152 8.36 -25.27 28.84
C GLY A 152 9.59 -24.68 29.54
N ALA A 153 10.42 -23.87 28.89
CA ALA A 153 11.53 -23.20 29.57
C ALA A 153 11.13 -21.77 30.03
N PRO A 154 11.44 -21.36 31.27
CA PRO A 154 11.11 -20.03 31.77
C PRO A 154 11.82 -18.94 30.95
N LEU A 155 11.09 -17.89 30.61
CA LEU A 155 11.60 -16.71 29.91
C LEU A 155 12.66 -16.00 30.77
N MET A 156 13.94 -16.25 30.52
CA MET A 156 15.01 -15.33 30.91
C MET A 156 14.94 -14.13 29.96
N LEU A 157 14.12 -13.14 30.33
CA LEU A 157 14.03 -11.86 29.63
C LEU A 157 15.26 -11.03 29.98
N GLU A 158 16.36 -11.22 29.24
CA GLU A 158 17.39 -10.18 29.20
C GLU A 158 16.79 -8.95 28.51
N PRO A 159 16.89 -7.74 29.10
CA PRO A 159 16.32 -6.54 28.52
C PRO A 159 16.91 -6.30 27.12
N SER A 160 16.04 -6.02 26.15
CA SER A 160 16.48 -5.63 24.81
C SER A 160 17.18 -4.26 24.90
N PRO A 161 18.42 -4.12 24.39
CA PRO A 161 19.12 -2.83 24.35
C PRO A 161 18.32 -1.72 23.67
N ALA A 162 17.40 -2.08 22.77
CA ALA A 162 16.52 -1.13 22.05
C ALA A 162 15.45 -0.48 22.94
N LEU A 163 15.13 -1.07 24.09
CA LEU A 163 14.22 -0.48 25.09
C LEU A 163 14.95 0.46 26.06
N GLU A 164 16.25 0.26 26.28
CA GLU A 164 17.06 1.08 27.18
C GLU A 164 17.48 2.41 26.55
N ALA A 165 17.69 2.45 25.23
CA ALA A 165 18.01 3.66 24.47
C ALA A 165 16.85 4.69 24.35
N ARG A 166 15.72 4.45 25.03
CA ARG A 166 14.53 5.32 25.05
C ARG A 166 14.30 6.00 26.41
N ARG A 167 15.28 5.97 27.32
CA ARG A 167 15.28 6.71 28.58
C ARG A 167 16.11 7.97 28.50
#